data_AF-A0A356N7G9-F1
#
_entry.id   AF-A0A356N7G9-F1
#
_cell.length_a   1.000
_cell.length_b   1.000
_cell.length_c   1.000
_cell.angle_alpha   90.00
_cell.angle_beta   90.00
_cell.angle_gamma   90.00
#
_symmetry.space_group_name_H-M   'P 1'
#
loop_
_entity.id
_entity.type
_entity.pdbx_description
1 polymer ?
#
loop_
_entity_poly.entity_id
_entity_poly.type
_entity_poly.pdbx_seq_one_letter_code
_entity_poly.pdbx_strand_id
1 'polypeptide(L)'
;MLKKIDFFYIFILITCFWVIVYLKSPHVFSWKFDPNLINLYKRSQDITHEVKGRVHLSDSDIYIDTGYLYATGKDPTDYNFWHPPLIKYLYGASVVFFNNPLWVQIVFSSVYISLTYFLGIILFKSRKIATLSALLLAIDPLLLSLTSEALLDLGQAVFSLAYLISVIIFPASYLLQGILLGLFAGSKFWSTAVFFVFFIYIYKKVVLKEKINFTKFIYSIAVATVVFSLFYIKTYI
;
A
#
# COMPACT_ATOMS: atom_id res chain seq x y z
N MET A 1 7.43 -20.03 -13.73
CA MET A 1 7.26 -20.37 -12.29
C MET A 1 8.53 -20.01 -11.56
N LEU A 2 8.43 -19.42 -10.37
CA LEU A 2 9.61 -19.09 -9.54
C LEU A 2 10.34 -20.37 -9.11
N LYS A 3 11.67 -20.34 -9.15
CA LYS A 3 12.57 -21.37 -8.66
C LYS A 3 13.15 -20.93 -7.31
N LYS A 4 13.70 -21.87 -6.53
CA LYS A 4 14.37 -21.55 -5.23
C LYS A 4 15.41 -20.43 -5.35
N ILE A 5 16.17 -20.42 -6.45
CA ILE A 5 17.18 -19.39 -6.71
C ILE A 5 16.57 -17.98 -6.82
N ASP A 6 15.32 -17.85 -7.26
CA ASP A 6 14.66 -16.55 -7.41
C ASP A 6 14.38 -15.90 -6.05
N PHE A 7 14.05 -16.70 -5.03
CA PHE A 7 13.92 -16.21 -3.66
C PHE A 7 15.25 -15.72 -3.07
N PHE A 8 16.37 -16.35 -3.45
CA PHE A 8 17.69 -15.88 -3.06
C PHE A 8 18.03 -14.52 -3.69
N TYR A 9 17.70 -14.31 -4.97
CA TYR A 9 17.85 -13.01 -5.62
C TYR A 9 17.00 -11.93 -4.95
N ILE A 10 15.73 -12.22 -4.65
CA ILE A 10 14.84 -11.30 -3.96
C ILE A 10 15.40 -10.93 -2.58
N PHE A 11 15.87 -11.92 -1.81
CA PHE A 11 16.48 -11.69 -0.50
C PHE A 11 17.70 -10.75 -0.58
N ILE A 12 18.60 -10.98 -1.55
CA ILE A 12 19.75 -10.09 -1.77
C ILE A 12 19.28 -8.67 -2.12
N LEU A 13 18.33 -8.54 -3.05
CA LEU A 13 17.80 -7.23 -3.49
C LEU A 13 17.20 -6.45 -2.32
N ILE A 14 16.38 -7.08 -1.49
CA ILE A 14 15.79 -6.46 -0.29
C ILE A 14 16.88 -6.06 0.69
N THR A 15 17.85 -6.94 0.95
CA THR A 15 18.95 -6.67 1.89
C THR A 15 19.78 -5.47 1.42
N CYS A 16 20.15 -5.42 0.14
CA CYS A 16 20.85 -4.29 -0.44
C CYS A 16 20.01 -3.00 -0.35
N PHE A 17 18.71 -3.08 -0.64
CA PHE A 17 17.81 -1.95 -0.51
C PHE A 17 17.77 -1.42 0.93
N TRP A 18 17.64 -2.30 1.93
CA TRP A 18 17.63 -1.90 3.35
C TRP A 18 18.93 -1.23 3.77
N VAL A 19 20.08 -1.75 3.30
CA VAL A 19 21.37 -1.09 3.53
C VAL A 19 21.39 0.31 2.93
N ILE A 20 20.87 0.50 1.71
CA ILE A 20 20.79 1.83 1.08
C ILE A 20 19.89 2.76 1.89
N VAL A 21 18.71 2.30 2.32
CA VAL A 21 17.79 3.11 3.14
C VAL A 21 18.44 3.46 4.48
N TYR A 22 19.13 2.51 5.12
CA TYR A 22 19.81 2.77 6.39
C TYR A 22 20.90 3.84 6.26
N LEU A 23 21.67 3.80 5.15
CA LEU A 23 22.73 4.77 4.91
C LEU A 23 22.20 6.16 4.52
N LYS A 24 21.09 6.25 3.76
CA LYS A 24 20.55 7.52 3.28
C LYS A 24 19.53 8.17 4.22
N SER A 25 18.73 7.35 4.89
CA SER A 25 17.58 7.74 5.70
C SER A 25 17.54 6.92 7.00
N PRO A 26 18.58 7.01 7.87
CA PRO A 26 18.66 6.22 9.10
C PRO A 26 17.50 6.49 10.06
N HIS A 27 16.85 7.66 9.95
CA HIS A 27 15.67 8.02 10.75
C HIS A 27 14.51 7.05 10.55
N VAL A 28 14.40 6.38 9.40
CA VAL A 28 13.35 5.38 9.13
C VAL A 28 13.36 4.25 10.17
N PHE A 29 14.56 3.85 10.62
CA PHE A 29 14.75 2.77 11.57
C PHE A 29 14.71 3.25 13.03
N SER A 30 15.04 4.52 13.29
CA SER A 30 15.15 5.08 14.64
C SER A 30 13.97 5.96 15.05
N TRP A 31 13.02 6.22 14.15
CA TRP A 31 11.83 7.02 14.42
C TRP A 31 11.05 6.47 15.61
N LYS A 32 10.55 7.37 16.47
CA LYS A 32 9.74 7.03 17.63
C LYS A 32 8.49 7.89 17.68
N PHE A 33 7.37 7.28 18.04
CA PHE A 33 6.10 8.00 18.18
C PHE A 33 6.15 8.99 19.32
N ASP A 34 5.80 10.25 19.03
CA ASP A 34 5.56 11.29 20.02
C ASP A 34 4.05 11.38 20.28
N PRO A 35 3.56 11.01 21.48
CA PRO A 35 2.14 11.13 21.82
C PRO A 35 1.59 12.56 21.72
N ASN A 36 2.45 13.59 21.78
CA ASN A 36 2.03 14.97 21.61
C ASN A 36 1.55 15.28 20.19
N LEU A 37 1.92 14.46 19.21
CA LEU A 37 1.48 14.59 17.82
C LEU A 37 -0.06 14.55 17.72
N ILE A 38 -0.73 13.74 18.53
CA ILE A 38 -2.20 13.69 18.65
C ILE A 38 -2.79 15.05 19.05
N ASN A 39 -2.14 15.78 19.97
CA ASN A 39 -2.59 17.10 20.41
C ASN A 39 -2.34 18.17 19.33
N LEU A 40 -1.32 17.98 18.50
CA LEU A 40 -1.09 18.81 17.32
C LEU A 40 -2.14 18.52 16.25
N TYR A 41 -2.49 17.26 16.01
CA TYR A 41 -3.54 16.88 15.05
C TYR A 41 -4.89 17.49 15.37
N LYS A 42 -5.29 17.49 16.65
CA LYS A 42 -6.52 18.16 17.12
C LYS A 42 -6.53 19.68 16.93
N ARG A 43 -5.42 20.27 16.52
CA ARG A 43 -5.27 21.69 16.16
C ARG A 43 -4.82 21.87 14.72
N SER A 44 -4.84 20.83 13.90
CA SER A 44 -4.32 20.85 12.54
C SER A 44 -5.31 21.46 11.54
N GLN A 45 -4.91 21.57 10.27
CA GLN A 45 -5.77 21.97 9.16
C GLN A 45 -6.97 21.03 8.91
N ASP A 46 -6.90 19.78 9.39
CA ASP A 46 -7.96 18.78 9.17
C ASP A 46 -9.18 19.00 10.07
N ILE A 47 -9.05 19.84 11.10
CA ILE A 47 -10.13 20.16 12.02
C ILE A 47 -10.98 21.28 11.43
N THR A 48 -12.23 20.95 11.10
CA THR A 48 -13.14 21.81 10.34
C THR A 48 -13.71 22.99 11.13
N HIS A 49 -13.76 22.90 12.47
CA HIS A 49 -14.19 24.00 13.33
C HIS A 49 -13.02 24.91 13.72
N GLU A 50 -13.33 26.08 14.28
CA GLU A 50 -12.31 27.03 14.74
C GLU A 50 -11.55 26.47 15.95
N VAL A 51 -10.22 26.48 15.87
CA VAL A 51 -9.34 26.01 16.94
C VAL A 51 -8.29 27.07 17.24
N LYS A 52 -8.11 27.39 18.52
CA LYS A 52 -7.09 28.35 18.96
C LYS A 52 -5.68 27.79 18.72
N GLY A 53 -4.84 28.58 18.03
CA GLY A 53 -3.44 28.21 17.77
C GLY A 53 -3.31 27.06 16.77
N ARG A 54 -4.00 27.18 15.63
CA ARG A 54 -3.95 26.19 14.53
C ARG A 54 -2.51 25.98 14.06
N VAL A 55 -2.15 24.72 13.86
CA VAL A 55 -0.84 24.31 13.33
C VAL A 55 -1.03 23.66 11.95
N HIS A 56 0.00 23.72 11.12
CA HIS A 56 0.03 22.96 9.88
C HIS A 56 0.85 21.69 10.11
N LEU A 57 0.25 20.54 9.84
CA LEU A 57 0.92 19.24 9.92
C LEU A 57 1.20 18.70 8.51
N SER A 58 2.26 17.93 8.38
CA SER A 58 2.50 17.19 7.14
C SER A 58 1.46 16.07 6.96
N ASP A 59 1.26 15.62 5.72
CA ASP A 59 0.42 14.46 5.44
C ASP A 59 0.93 13.21 6.20
N SER A 60 2.25 13.04 6.28
CA SER A 60 2.88 11.97 7.05
C SER A 60 2.45 12.00 8.53
N ASP A 61 2.50 13.17 9.17
CA ASP A 61 2.10 13.31 10.57
C ASP A 61 0.60 13.01 10.76
N ILE A 62 -0.25 13.55 9.88
CA ILE A 62 -1.70 13.30 9.89
C ILE A 62 -1.98 11.80 9.78
N TYR A 63 -1.33 11.10 8.85
CA TYR A 63 -1.59 9.68 8.63
C TYR A 63 -1.09 8.80 9.77
N ILE A 64 0.01 9.17 10.43
CA ILE A 64 0.51 8.50 11.63
C ILE A 64 -0.46 8.70 12.79
N ASP A 65 -0.89 9.94 13.05
CA ASP A 65 -1.78 10.27 14.17
C ASP A 65 -3.15 9.62 14.04
N THR A 66 -3.76 9.78 12.87
CA THR A 66 -5.07 9.20 12.58
C THR A 66 -4.98 7.68 12.59
N GLY A 67 -3.91 7.11 12.05
CA GLY A 67 -3.60 5.70 12.17
C GLY A 67 -3.57 5.20 13.62
N TYR A 68 -2.84 5.89 14.50
CA TYR A 68 -2.78 5.57 15.92
C TYR A 68 -4.16 5.64 16.59
N LEU A 69 -4.95 6.68 16.29
CA LEU A 69 -6.32 6.80 16.78
C LEU A 69 -7.17 5.61 16.33
N TYR A 70 -7.09 5.21 15.05
CA TYR A 70 -7.86 4.07 14.56
C TYR A 70 -7.44 2.75 15.23
N ALA A 71 -6.12 2.53 15.38
CA ALA A 71 -5.58 1.33 16.01
C ALA A 71 -5.93 1.24 17.51
N THR A 72 -6.17 2.37 18.16
CA THR A 72 -6.65 2.45 19.56
C THR A 72 -8.18 2.47 19.67
N GLY A 73 -8.89 2.18 18.57
CA GLY A 73 -10.33 1.93 18.57
C GLY A 73 -11.21 3.14 18.26
N LYS A 74 -10.64 4.25 17.78
CA LYS A 74 -11.42 5.37 17.26
C LYS A 74 -12.02 5.06 15.89
N ASP A 75 -13.14 5.71 15.60
CA ASP A 75 -13.84 5.56 14.34
C ASP A 75 -13.04 6.21 13.18
N PRO A 76 -12.74 5.48 12.09
CA PRO A 76 -12.05 6.05 10.94
C PRO A 76 -12.86 7.12 10.19
N THR A 77 -14.19 7.22 10.39
CA THR A 77 -14.99 8.30 9.78
C THR A 77 -14.87 9.64 10.51
N ASP A 78 -14.39 9.64 11.75
CA ASP A 78 -14.30 10.86 12.56
C ASP A 78 -13.01 11.65 12.33
N TYR A 79 -11.95 10.98 11.86
CA TYR A 79 -10.62 11.58 11.74
C TYR A 79 -10.04 11.33 10.34
N ASN A 80 -9.69 12.39 9.61
CA ASN A 80 -9.15 12.34 8.23
C ASN A 80 -9.88 11.35 7.31
N PHE A 81 -11.22 11.39 7.27
CA PHE A 81 -12.05 10.45 6.50
C PHE A 81 -11.90 10.58 4.97
N TRP A 82 -11.23 11.63 4.48
CA TRP A 82 -11.01 11.90 3.06
C TRP A 82 -10.27 10.78 2.32
N HIS A 83 -9.44 10.01 3.03
CA HIS A 83 -8.75 8.85 2.50
C HIS A 83 -9.17 7.57 3.22
N PRO A 84 -9.38 6.47 2.50
CA PRO A 84 -9.64 5.16 3.08
C PRO A 84 -8.59 4.75 4.12
N PRO A 85 -8.96 3.97 5.16
CA PRO A 85 -8.17 3.90 6.37
C PRO A 85 -7.12 2.78 6.40
N LEU A 86 -7.04 1.88 5.42
CA LEU A 86 -6.18 0.67 5.49
C LEU A 86 -4.73 0.99 5.86
N ILE A 87 -4.08 1.87 5.10
CA ILE A 87 -2.65 2.13 5.31
C ILE A 87 -2.40 2.86 6.63
N LYS A 88 -3.32 3.75 7.03
CA LYS A 88 -3.28 4.41 8.34
C LYS A 88 -3.44 3.40 9.49
N TYR A 89 -4.35 2.43 9.36
CA TYR A 89 -4.47 1.33 10.34
C TYR A 89 -3.14 0.59 10.49
N LEU A 90 -2.43 0.34 9.38
CA LEU A 90 -1.11 -0.29 9.42
C LEU A 90 -0.09 0.60 10.13
N TYR A 91 -0.06 1.91 9.87
CA TYR A 91 0.81 2.85 10.60
C TYR A 91 0.51 2.83 12.10
N GLY A 92 -0.77 2.91 12.48
CA GLY A 92 -1.20 2.86 13.87
C GLY A 92 -0.83 1.56 14.56
N ALA A 93 -1.08 0.42 13.92
CA ALA A 93 -0.69 -0.88 14.44
C ALA A 93 0.84 -0.95 14.63
N SER A 94 1.61 -0.45 13.66
CA SER A 94 3.06 -0.41 13.75
C SER A 94 3.57 0.51 14.87
N VAL A 95 2.89 1.63 15.13
CA VAL A 95 3.15 2.47 16.33
C VAL A 95 2.86 1.69 17.60
N VAL A 96 1.70 1.01 17.70
CA VAL A 96 1.32 0.27 18.92
C VAL A 96 2.30 -0.87 19.23
N PHE A 97 2.75 -1.62 18.22
CA PHE A 97 3.61 -2.79 18.43
C PHE A 97 5.10 -2.46 18.46
N PHE A 98 5.56 -1.52 17.62
CA PHE A 98 6.99 -1.26 17.41
C PHE A 98 7.42 0.16 17.78
N ASN A 99 6.47 1.01 18.19
CA ASN A 99 6.70 2.44 18.42
C ASN A 99 7.28 3.18 17.19
N ASN A 100 7.09 2.65 15.98
CA ASN A 100 7.60 3.21 14.74
C ASN A 100 6.65 2.87 13.57
N PRO A 101 6.01 3.86 12.92
CA PRO A 101 5.09 3.65 11.80
C PRO A 101 5.82 3.31 10.49
N LEU A 102 7.07 3.73 10.33
CA LEU A 102 7.81 3.63 9.07
C LEU A 102 8.25 2.20 8.74
N TRP A 103 8.13 1.26 9.69
CA TRP A 103 8.25 -0.18 9.38
C TRP A 103 7.26 -0.61 8.31
N VAL A 104 6.07 0.00 8.26
CA VAL A 104 5.08 -0.26 7.20
C VAL A 104 5.65 0.09 5.82
N GLN A 105 6.37 1.20 5.70
CA GLN A 105 7.00 1.60 4.44
C GLN A 105 8.16 0.69 4.05
N ILE A 106 8.97 0.24 5.02
CA ILE A 106 10.02 -0.77 4.77
C ILE A 106 9.40 -2.06 4.22
N VAL A 107 8.31 -2.54 4.81
CA VAL A 107 7.59 -3.72 4.34
C VAL A 107 7.03 -3.50 2.94
N PHE A 108 6.34 -2.39 2.69
CA PHE A 108 5.78 -2.11 1.36
C PHE A 108 6.84 -1.97 0.28
N SER A 109 7.95 -1.27 0.54
CA SER A 109 9.05 -1.15 -0.43
C SER A 109 9.65 -2.52 -0.74
N SER A 110 9.83 -3.37 0.27
CA SER A 110 10.35 -4.73 0.09
C SER A 110 9.42 -5.60 -0.75
N VAL A 111 8.10 -5.50 -0.51
CA VAL A 111 7.08 -6.18 -1.30
C VAL A 111 7.06 -5.62 -2.73
N TYR A 112 7.17 -4.31 -2.91
CA TYR A 112 7.13 -3.66 -4.22
C TYR A 112 8.33 -4.07 -5.11
N ILE A 113 9.52 -4.13 -4.53
CA ILE A 113 10.73 -4.65 -5.20
C ILE A 113 10.55 -6.12 -5.57
N SER A 114 9.98 -6.93 -4.67
CA SER A 114 9.72 -8.35 -4.91
C SER A 114 8.71 -8.58 -6.04
N LEU A 115 7.62 -7.81 -6.06
CA LEU A 115 6.60 -7.86 -7.10
C LEU A 115 7.15 -7.41 -8.45
N THR A 116 8.01 -6.39 -8.47
CA THR A 116 8.71 -5.93 -9.68
C THR A 116 9.63 -7.00 -10.25
N TYR A 117 10.41 -7.67 -9.40
CA TYR A 117 11.21 -8.82 -9.80
C TYR A 117 10.33 -9.94 -10.37
N PHE A 118 9.25 -10.30 -9.66
CA PHE A 118 8.35 -11.36 -10.07
C PHE A 118 7.70 -11.06 -11.43
N LEU A 119 7.23 -9.83 -11.63
CA LEU A 119 6.69 -9.38 -12.91
C LEU A 119 7.74 -9.47 -14.03
N GLY A 120 8.98 -9.08 -13.76
CA GLY A 120 10.08 -9.21 -14.72
C GLY A 120 10.34 -10.66 -15.14
N ILE A 121 10.32 -11.61 -14.20
CA ILE A 121 10.44 -13.04 -14.50
C ILE A 121 9.27 -13.53 -15.35
N ILE A 122 8.06 -13.09 -15.03
CA ILE A 122 6.85 -13.49 -15.76
C ILE A 122 6.89 -13.00 -17.21
N LEU A 123 7.17 -11.71 -17.42
CA LEU A 123 7.08 -11.09 -18.73
C LEU A 123 8.25 -11.48 -19.64
N PHE A 124 9.48 -11.44 -19.11
CA PHE A 124 10.67 -11.60 -19.94
C PHE A 124 11.31 -12.99 -19.83
N LYS A 125 10.86 -13.82 -18.89
CA LYS A 125 11.44 -15.16 -18.60
C LYS A 125 12.95 -15.11 -18.34
N SER A 126 13.46 -13.94 -17.94
CA SER A 126 14.89 -13.66 -17.79
C SER A 126 15.17 -13.10 -16.40
N ARG A 127 15.98 -13.83 -15.63
CA ARG A 127 16.45 -13.37 -14.31
C ARG A 127 17.24 -12.09 -14.41
N LYS A 128 18.05 -11.92 -15.46
CA LYS A 128 18.85 -10.72 -15.65
C LYS A 128 17.97 -9.48 -15.76
N ILE A 129 16.90 -9.56 -16.56
CA ILE A 129 15.96 -8.44 -16.73
C ILE A 129 15.19 -8.19 -15.44
N ALA A 130 14.67 -9.24 -14.79
CA ALA A 130 13.97 -9.12 -13.51
C ALA A 130 14.83 -8.48 -12.41
N THR A 131 16.08 -8.93 -12.25
CA THR A 131 17.04 -8.37 -11.29
C THR A 131 17.35 -6.93 -11.64
N LEU A 132 17.59 -6.61 -12.92
CA LEU A 132 17.88 -5.24 -13.35
C LEU A 132 16.71 -4.30 -13.07
N SER A 133 15.47 -4.68 -13.40
CA SER A 133 14.28 -3.87 -13.13
C SER A 133 14.10 -3.63 -11.62
N ALA A 134 14.25 -4.66 -10.80
CA ALA A 134 14.14 -4.53 -9.35
C ALA A 134 15.28 -3.71 -8.74
N LEU A 135 16.50 -3.82 -9.27
CA LEU A 135 17.65 -3.02 -8.84
C LEU A 135 17.47 -1.54 -9.20
N LEU A 136 17.03 -1.24 -10.43
CA LEU A 136 16.74 0.14 -10.85
C LEU A 136 15.66 0.77 -9.97
N LEU A 137 14.62 0.01 -9.63
CA LEU A 137 13.60 0.44 -8.69
C LEU A 137 14.16 0.64 -7.26
N ALA A 138 15.04 -0.25 -6.78
CA ALA A 138 15.60 -0.16 -5.44
C ALA A 138 16.52 1.06 -5.24
N ILE A 139 17.20 1.53 -6.28
CA ILE A 139 18.05 2.73 -6.23
C ILE A 139 17.32 4.01 -6.63
N ASP A 140 16.06 3.89 -7.06
CA ASP A 140 15.25 5.02 -7.53
C ASP A 140 15.05 6.05 -6.39
N PRO A 141 15.37 7.34 -6.62
CA PRO A 141 15.23 8.37 -5.60
C PRO A 141 13.79 8.54 -5.09
N LEU A 142 12.78 8.33 -5.94
CA LEU A 142 11.39 8.47 -5.55
C LEU A 142 10.98 7.33 -4.60
N LEU A 143 11.34 6.07 -4.88
CA LEU A 143 11.07 4.98 -3.93
C LEU A 143 11.77 5.21 -2.58
N LEU A 144 13.03 5.68 -2.59
CA LEU A 144 13.76 5.98 -1.36
C LEU A 144 13.09 7.11 -0.56
N SER A 145 12.59 8.14 -1.23
CA SER A 145 11.84 9.23 -0.60
C SER A 145 10.52 8.73 -0.01
N LEU A 146 9.73 7.96 -0.78
CA LEU A 146 8.46 7.38 -0.32
C LEU A 146 8.64 6.40 0.85
N THR A 147 9.80 5.72 0.92
CA THR A 147 10.14 4.84 2.04
C THR A 147 10.40 5.64 3.33
N SER A 148 10.79 6.91 3.20
CA SER A 148 11.22 7.76 4.30
C SER A 148 10.11 8.57 4.96
N GLU A 149 8.90 8.52 4.39
CA GLU A 149 7.73 9.30 4.82
C GLU A 149 6.49 8.40 4.92
N ALA A 150 5.57 8.64 5.86
CA ALA A 150 4.40 7.78 6.05
C ALA A 150 3.24 8.12 5.08
N LEU A 151 3.53 8.21 3.77
CA LEU A 151 2.53 8.48 2.72
C LEU A 151 1.75 7.23 2.29
N LEU A 152 0.51 7.41 1.84
CA LEU A 152 -0.36 6.28 1.46
C LEU A 152 -0.04 5.67 0.08
N ASP A 153 0.75 6.39 -0.73
CA ASP A 153 1.06 6.08 -2.13
C ASP A 153 1.73 4.73 -2.33
N LEU A 154 2.69 4.40 -1.48
CA LEU A 154 3.47 3.18 -1.63
C LEU A 154 2.61 1.93 -1.38
N GLY A 155 1.74 1.97 -0.37
CA GLY A 155 0.74 0.91 -0.14
C GLY A 155 -0.19 0.75 -1.34
N GLN A 156 -0.66 1.85 -1.92
CA GLN A 156 -1.47 1.83 -3.14
C GLN A 156 -0.73 1.22 -4.34
N ALA A 157 0.55 1.55 -4.51
CA ALA A 157 1.40 0.98 -5.57
C ALA A 157 1.59 -0.53 -5.41
N VAL A 158 1.83 -1.01 -4.18
CA VAL A 158 1.94 -2.45 -3.89
C VAL A 158 0.66 -3.20 -4.24
N PHE A 159 -0.49 -2.74 -3.73
CA PHE A 159 -1.75 -3.47 -3.96
C PHE A 159 -2.22 -3.38 -5.41
N SER A 160 -1.99 -2.27 -6.10
CA SER A 160 -2.31 -2.15 -7.53
C SER A 160 -1.46 -3.08 -8.40
N LEU A 161 -0.15 -3.18 -8.13
CA LEU A 161 0.75 -4.09 -8.85
C LEU A 161 0.42 -5.56 -8.54
N ALA A 162 0.16 -5.89 -7.27
CA ALA A 162 -0.26 -7.24 -6.88
C ALA A 162 -1.58 -7.63 -7.56
N TYR A 163 -2.56 -6.71 -7.59
CA TYR A 163 -3.83 -6.91 -8.29
C TYR A 163 -3.63 -7.14 -9.79
N LEU A 164 -2.81 -6.31 -10.45
CA LEU A 164 -2.48 -6.45 -11.87
C LEU A 164 -1.88 -7.83 -12.19
N ILE A 165 -0.88 -8.25 -11.41
CA ILE A 165 -0.26 -9.57 -11.52
C ILE A 165 -1.31 -10.67 -11.34
N SER A 166 -2.18 -10.54 -10.33
CA SER A 166 -3.24 -11.52 -10.08
C SER A 166 -4.22 -11.66 -11.24
N VAL A 167 -4.62 -10.56 -11.87
CA VAL A 167 -5.61 -10.58 -12.97
C VAL A 167 -5.02 -11.17 -14.26
N ILE A 168 -3.75 -10.89 -14.54
CA ILE A 168 -3.08 -11.34 -15.76
C ILE A 168 -2.60 -12.79 -15.64
N ILE A 169 -2.01 -13.16 -14.50
CA ILE A 169 -1.30 -14.44 -14.33
C ILE A 169 -2.15 -15.51 -13.67
N PHE A 170 -3.06 -15.10 -12.79
CA PHE A 170 -3.96 -16.01 -12.09
C PHE A 170 -5.43 -15.68 -12.44
N PRO A 171 -5.82 -15.74 -13.73
CA PRO A 171 -7.13 -15.28 -14.20
C PRO A 171 -8.30 -16.04 -13.59
N ALA A 172 -8.07 -17.27 -13.10
CA ALA A 172 -9.08 -18.08 -12.41
C ALA A 172 -9.24 -17.76 -10.91
N SER A 173 -8.32 -17.01 -10.32
CA SER A 173 -8.26 -16.76 -8.86
C SER A 173 -9.04 -15.50 -8.45
N TYR A 174 -10.35 -15.51 -8.70
CA TYR A 174 -11.21 -14.33 -8.46
C TYR A 174 -11.33 -13.92 -6.99
N LEU A 175 -11.18 -14.88 -6.06
CA LEU A 175 -11.10 -14.57 -4.63
C LEU A 175 -9.87 -13.71 -4.32
N LEU A 176 -8.69 -14.10 -4.80
CA LEU A 176 -7.45 -13.35 -4.63
C LEU A 176 -7.54 -11.96 -5.31
N GLN A 177 -8.08 -11.92 -6.53
CA GLN A 177 -8.30 -10.65 -7.25
C GLN A 177 -9.22 -9.72 -6.46
N GLY A 178 -10.33 -10.24 -5.91
CA GLY A 178 -11.25 -9.47 -5.09
C GLY A 178 -10.62 -8.97 -3.80
N ILE A 179 -9.85 -9.82 -3.09
CA ILE A 179 -9.11 -9.39 -1.89
C ILE A 179 -8.15 -8.26 -2.24
N LEU A 180 -7.28 -8.44 -3.23
CA LEU A 180 -6.29 -7.43 -3.63
C LEU A 180 -6.96 -6.15 -4.14
N LEU A 181 -8.10 -6.24 -4.81
CA LEU A 181 -8.86 -5.08 -5.24
C LEU A 181 -9.45 -4.31 -4.05
N GLY A 182 -9.97 -5.01 -3.04
CA GLY A 182 -10.44 -4.39 -1.80
C GLY A 182 -9.31 -3.70 -1.02
N LEU A 183 -8.13 -4.36 -0.93
CA LEU A 183 -6.93 -3.76 -0.33
C LEU A 183 -6.48 -2.51 -1.11
N PHE A 184 -6.47 -2.58 -2.44
CA PHE A 184 -6.12 -1.46 -3.31
C PHE A 184 -7.11 -0.31 -3.13
N ALA A 185 -8.41 -0.55 -3.22
CA ALA A 185 -9.42 0.49 -3.01
C ALA A 185 -9.36 1.11 -1.60
N GLY A 186 -9.01 0.30 -0.60
CA GLY A 186 -8.87 0.71 0.79
C GLY A 186 -7.59 1.49 1.12
N SER A 187 -6.67 1.66 0.17
CA SER A 187 -5.32 2.15 0.46
C SER A 187 -5.15 3.68 0.46
N LYS A 188 -5.62 4.39 -0.58
CA LYS A 188 -5.51 5.87 -0.67
C LYS A 188 -6.66 6.52 -1.45
N PHE A 189 -7.02 5.99 -2.62
CA PHE A 189 -8.17 6.47 -3.40
C PHE A 189 -8.93 5.29 -4.04
N TRP A 190 -10.18 5.08 -3.61
CA TRP A 190 -11.04 4.02 -4.15
C TRP A 190 -11.35 4.21 -5.65
N SER A 191 -11.44 5.46 -6.12
CA SER A 191 -11.70 5.78 -7.52
C SER A 191 -10.57 5.32 -8.45
N THR A 192 -9.31 5.40 -7.99
CA THR A 192 -8.17 4.88 -8.75
C THR A 192 -8.33 3.39 -9.02
N ALA A 193 -8.79 2.61 -8.04
CA ALA A 193 -9.05 1.18 -8.22
C ALA A 193 -10.15 0.92 -9.26
N VAL A 194 -11.23 1.70 -9.27
CA VAL A 194 -12.30 1.60 -10.27
C VAL A 194 -11.77 1.86 -11.68
N PHE A 195 -11.01 2.94 -11.89
CA PHE A 195 -10.40 3.22 -13.19
C PHE A 195 -9.43 2.11 -13.61
N PHE A 196 -8.64 1.58 -12.68
CA PHE A 196 -7.71 0.50 -12.95
C PHE A 196 -8.42 -0.78 -13.42
N VAL A 197 -9.51 -1.16 -12.73
CA VAL A 197 -10.36 -2.29 -13.14
C VAL A 197 -10.91 -2.04 -14.55
N PHE A 198 -11.46 -0.87 -14.81
CA PHE A 198 -12.02 -0.53 -16.11
C PHE A 198 -10.98 -0.69 -17.25
N PHE A 199 -9.79 -0.11 -17.10
CA PHE A 199 -8.73 -0.20 -18.10
C PHE A 199 -8.21 -1.63 -18.29
N ILE A 200 -8.02 -2.40 -17.22
CA ILE A 200 -7.58 -3.79 -17.32
C ILE A 200 -8.62 -4.64 -18.06
N TYR A 201 -9.92 -4.47 -17.75
CA TYR A 201 -10.97 -5.25 -18.43
C TYR A 201 -11.13 -4.84 -19.91
N ILE A 202 -10.94 -3.56 -20.24
CA ILE A 202 -10.83 -3.12 -21.64
C ILE A 202 -9.63 -3.80 -22.32
N TYR A 203 -8.46 -3.77 -21.70
CA TYR A 203 -7.26 -4.41 -22.24
C TYR A 203 -7.48 -5.90 -22.50
N LYS A 204 -8.07 -6.62 -21.55
CA LYS A 204 -8.41 -8.05 -21.72
C LYS A 204 -9.38 -8.30 -22.87
N LYS A 205 -10.42 -7.47 -23.00
CA LYS A 205 -11.43 -7.63 -24.05
C LYS A 205 -10.92 -7.24 -25.44
N VAL A 206 -10.22 -6.11 -25.56
CA VAL A 206 -9.85 -5.51 -26.84
C VAL A 206 -8.51 -6.06 -27.34
N VAL A 207 -7.50 -6.13 -26.47
CA VAL A 207 -6.14 -6.54 -26.85
C VAL A 207 -5.98 -8.05 -26.75
N LEU A 208 -6.35 -8.65 -25.61
CA LEU A 208 -6.21 -10.10 -25.42
C LEU A 208 -7.37 -10.90 -26.04
N LYS A 209 -8.45 -10.23 -26.46
CA LYS A 209 -9.66 -10.86 -27.01
C LYS A 209 -10.26 -11.94 -26.09
N GLU A 210 -10.05 -11.80 -24.79
CA GLU A 210 -10.58 -12.73 -23.79
C GLU A 210 -12.08 -12.53 -23.60
N LYS A 211 -12.83 -13.63 -23.51
CA LYS A 211 -14.23 -13.59 -23.10
C LYS A 211 -14.31 -13.28 -21.61
N ILE A 212 -14.94 -12.15 -21.26
CA ILE A 212 -15.15 -11.77 -19.87
C ILE A 212 -16.22 -12.67 -19.25
N ASN A 213 -15.86 -13.38 -18.18
CA ASN A 213 -16.83 -14.08 -17.35
C ASN A 213 -17.43 -13.10 -16.33
N PHE A 214 -18.60 -12.53 -16.68
CA PHE A 214 -19.27 -11.53 -15.85
C PHE A 214 -19.62 -12.06 -14.44
N THR A 215 -20.06 -13.31 -14.30
CA THR A 215 -20.39 -13.88 -12.99
C THR A 215 -19.17 -13.87 -12.06
N LYS A 216 -18.02 -14.32 -12.56
CA LYS A 216 -16.78 -14.35 -11.77
C LYS A 216 -16.20 -12.96 -11.52
N PHE A 217 -16.40 -12.03 -12.46
CA PHE A 217 -16.08 -10.62 -12.25
C PHE A 217 -16.91 -10.02 -11.11
N ILE A 218 -18.23 -10.18 -11.14
CA ILE A 218 -19.12 -9.70 -10.07
C ILE A 218 -18.75 -10.33 -8.72
N TYR A 219 -18.38 -11.61 -8.70
CA TYR A 219 -17.86 -12.24 -7.49
C TYR A 219 -16.60 -11.54 -6.95
N SER A 220 -15.64 -11.19 -7.81
CA SER A 220 -14.44 -10.45 -7.37
C SER A 220 -14.77 -9.05 -6.83
N ILE A 221 -15.75 -8.36 -7.43
CA ILE A 221 -16.24 -7.07 -6.92
C ILE A 221 -16.91 -7.23 -5.57
N ALA A 222 -17.77 -8.24 -5.39
CA ALA A 222 -18.42 -8.50 -4.10
C ALA A 222 -17.41 -8.78 -2.99
N VAL A 223 -16.38 -9.61 -3.26
CA VAL A 223 -15.28 -9.84 -2.32
C VAL A 223 -14.53 -8.54 -2.01
N ALA A 224 -14.23 -7.73 -3.04
CA ALA A 224 -13.55 -6.44 -2.85
C ALA A 224 -14.35 -5.49 -1.97
N THR A 225 -15.67 -5.42 -2.15
CA THR A 225 -16.58 -4.62 -1.31
C THR A 225 -16.54 -5.09 0.13
N VAL A 226 -16.64 -6.41 0.38
CA VAL A 226 -16.55 -6.95 1.75
C VAL A 226 -15.21 -6.58 2.39
N VAL A 227 -14.09 -6.80 1.68
CA VAL A 227 -12.75 -6.47 2.19
C VAL A 227 -12.60 -4.97 2.48
N PHE A 228 -13.09 -4.11 1.59
CA PHE A 228 -13.09 -2.66 1.80
C PHE A 228 -13.93 -2.26 3.02
N SER A 229 -15.14 -2.82 3.17
CA SER A 229 -16.03 -2.54 4.29
C SER A 229 -15.46 -2.99 5.64
N LEU A 230 -14.65 -4.06 5.68
CA LEU A 230 -13.99 -4.51 6.92
C LEU A 230 -13.09 -3.43 7.52
N PHE A 231 -12.53 -2.51 6.73
CA PHE A 231 -11.73 -1.40 7.26
C PHE A 231 -12.56 -0.32 7.95
N TYR A 232 -13.89 -0.37 7.81
CA TYR A 232 -14.83 0.50 8.49
C TYR A 232 -15.64 -0.24 9.55
N ILE A 233 -15.24 -1.48 9.92
CA ILE A 233 -16.02 -2.30 10.86
C ILE A 233 -16.29 -1.57 12.18
N LYS A 234 -15.35 -0.71 12.61
CA LYS A 234 -15.48 0.04 13.87
C LYS A 234 -16.57 1.11 13.82
N THR A 235 -16.87 1.66 12.64
CA THR A 235 -17.98 2.60 12.43
C THR A 235 -19.34 1.94 12.63
N TYR A 236 -19.43 0.62 12.47
CA TYR A 236 -20.69 -0.13 12.57
C TYR A 236 -20.92 -0.79 13.94
N ILE A 237 -19.95 -0.75 14.87
CA ILE A 237 -20.00 -1.42 16.19
C ILE A 237 -19.66 -0.45 17.33
#